data_AF-A0A849QNZ6-F1
#
_entry.id   AF-A0A849QNZ6-F1
#
_cell.length_a   1.000
_cell.length_b   1.000
_cell.length_c   1.000
_cell.angle_alpha   90.00
_cell.angle_beta   90.00
_cell.angle_gamma   90.00
#
_symmetry.space_group_name_H-M   'P 1'
#
loop_
_entity.id
_entity.type
_entity.pdbx_description
1 polymer ?
#
loop_
_entity_poly.entity_id
_entity_poly.type
_entity_poly.pdbx_seq_one_letter_code
_entity_poly.pdbx_strand_id
1 'polypeptide(L)' 'MKNMASIKEVLENIEHLDINDQTYIFGVLSKRLIELKRSEIAKRAIEAEQTFRDGNVKSGTLDDLWNDLND' A
#
# COMPACT_ATOMS: atom_id res chain seq x y z
N MET A 1 -21.14 -15.08 6.00
CA MET A 1 -20.22 -14.16 6.69
C MET A 1 -18.86 -14.83 6.75
N LYS A 2 -17.80 -14.17 6.29
CA LYS A 2 -16.45 -14.75 6.27
C LYS A 2 -15.95 -14.77 7.72
N ASN A 3 -15.92 -15.95 8.36
CA ASN A 3 -15.29 -16.09 9.67
C ASN A 3 -13.79 -15.83 9.47
N MET A 4 -13.36 -14.64 9.88
CA MET A 4 -11.95 -14.28 9.86
C MET A 4 -11.33 -14.93 11.09
N ALA A 5 -10.43 -15.88 10.88
CA ALA A 5 -9.59 -16.36 11.96
C ALA A 5 -8.87 -15.17 12.59
N SER A 6 -8.81 -15.14 13.92
CA SER A 6 -8.05 -14.10 14.60
C SER A 6 -6.58 -14.16 14.18
N ILE A 7 -5.87 -13.03 14.27
CA ILE A 7 -4.42 -13.02 13.96
C ILE A 7 -3.69 -14.08 14.79
N LYS A 8 -4.09 -14.27 16.05
CA LYS A 8 -3.54 -15.29 16.96
C LYS A 8 -3.72 -16.70 16.41
N GLU A 9 -4.94 -17.06 16.01
CA GLU A 9 -5.23 -18.39 15.44
C GLU A 9 -4.44 -18.62 14.14
N VAL A 10 -4.28 -17.59 13.29
CA VAL A 10 -3.48 -17.72 12.06
C VAL A 10 -2.01 -17.98 12.38
N LEU A 11 -1.45 -17.29 13.37
CA LEU A 11 -0.06 -17.49 13.79
C LEU A 11 0.14 -18.88 14.41
N GLU A 12 -0.75 -19.31 15.30
CA GLU A 12 -0.71 -20.65 15.92
C GLU A 12 -0.75 -21.75 14.85
N ASN A 13 -1.59 -21.59 13.81
CA ASN A 13 -1.63 -22.55 12.69
C ASN A 13 -0.32 -22.57 11.87
N ILE A 14 0.34 -21.43 11.70
CA ILE A 14 1.63 -21.36 10.99
C ILE A 14 2.75 -21.99 11.83
N GLU A 15 2.74 -21.81 13.16
CA GLU A 15 3.74 -22.38 14.07
C GLU A 15 3.78 -23.92 14.03
N HIS A 16 2.66 -24.58 13.72
CA HIS A 16 2.59 -26.03 13.59
C HIS A 16 3.15 -26.59 12.27
N LEU A 17 3.47 -25.74 11.30
CA LEU A 17 4.06 -26.14 10.03
C LEU A 17 5.58 -26.33 10.14
N ASP A 18 6.17 -27.11 9.23
CA ASP A 18 7.62 -27.20 9.16
C ASP A 18 8.27 -25.89 8.66
N ILE A 19 9.58 -25.78 8.86
CA ILE A 19 10.32 -24.56 8.54
C ILE A 19 10.28 -24.19 7.04
N ASN A 20 10.17 -25.17 6.13
CA ASN A 20 10.10 -24.90 4.69
C ASN A 20 8.75 -24.29 4.34
N ASP A 21 7.67 -24.84 4.88
CA ASP A 21 6.32 -24.33 4.67
C ASP A 21 6.13 -22.94 5.29
N GLN A 22 6.65 -22.72 6.50
CA GLN A 22 6.66 -21.38 7.12
C GLN A 22 7.43 -20.37 6.25
N THR A 23 8.60 -20.76 5.73
CA THR A 23 9.42 -19.92 4.84
C THR A 23 8.69 -19.61 3.53
N TYR A 24 7.99 -20.59 2.96
CA TYR A 24 7.19 -20.40 1.76
C TYR A 24 6.07 -19.40 1.99
N ILE A 25 5.33 -19.53 3.10
CA ILE A 25 4.25 -18.61 3.48
C ILE A 25 4.79 -17.18 3.61
N PHE A 26 5.92 -17.00 4.30
CA PHE A 26 6.58 -15.70 4.41
C PHE A 26 6.91 -15.10 3.04
N GLY A 27 7.46 -15.90 2.12
CA GLY A 27 7.77 -15.46 0.76
C GLY A 27 6.54 -15.03 -0.04
N VAL A 28 5.45 -15.80 0.06
CA VAL A 28 4.17 -15.47 -0.60
C VAL A 28 3.57 -14.19 -0.03
N LEU A 29 3.51 -14.05 1.29
CA LEU A 29 2.96 -12.86 1.95
C LEU A 29 3.76 -11.61 1.61
N SER A 30 5.09 -11.71 1.62
CA SER A 30 5.98 -10.61 1.26
C SER A 30 5.72 -10.11 -0.16
N LYS A 31 5.60 -11.03 -1.13
CA LYS A 31 5.27 -10.66 -2.52
C LYS A 31 3.89 -10.01 -2.63
N ARG A 32 2.88 -10.54 -1.95
CA ARG A 32 1.53 -9.96 -1.96
C ARG A 32 1.51 -8.54 -1.41
N LEU A 33 2.24 -8.28 -0.33
CA LEU A 33 2.36 -6.92 0.23
C LEU A 33 3.03 -5.94 -0.73
N ILE A 34 4.05 -6.39 -1.47
CA ILE A 34 4.69 -5.57 -2.51
C ILE A 34 3.71 -5.24 -3.63
N GLU A 35 2.93 -6.22 -4.11
CA GLU A 35 1.95 -6.00 -5.17
C GLU A 35 0.80 -5.09 -4.71
N LEU A 36 0.35 -5.20 -3.46
CA LEU A 36 -0.64 -4.27 -2.90
C LEU A 36 -0.12 -2.82 -2.89
N LYS A 37 1.12 -2.61 -2.42
CA LYS A 37 1.75 -1.27 -2.46
C LYS A 37 1.88 -0.73 -3.87
N ARG A 38 2.26 -1.57 -4.85
CA ARG A 38 2.34 -1.18 -6.26
C ARG A 38 0.97 -0.77 -6.80
N SER A 39 -0.08 -1.52 -6.46
CA SER A 39 -1.45 -1.18 -6.85
C SER A 39 -1.91 0.15 -6.25
N GLU A 40 -1.55 0.45 -5.00
CA GLU A 40 -1.87 1.73 -4.36
C GLU A 40 -1.15 2.90 -5.05
N ILE A 41 0.13 2.73 -5.40
CA ILE A 41 0.89 3.73 -6.15
C ILE A 41 0.26 3.98 -7.53
N ALA A 42 -0.08 2.90 -8.24
CA ALA A 42 -0.71 3.00 -9.55
C ALA A 42 -2.07 3.73 -9.47
N LYS A 43 -2.88 3.41 -8.46
CA LYS A 43 -4.15 4.11 -8.21
C LYS A 43 -3.94 5.60 -7.97
N ARG A 44 -2.99 5.97 -7.09
CA ARG A 44 -2.66 7.39 -6.83
C ARG A 44 -2.16 8.11 -8.07
N ALA A 45 -1.37 7.44 -8.91
CA ALA A 45 -0.89 8.02 -10.16
C ALA A 45 -2.05 8.35 -11.11
N ILE A 46 -3.02 7.44 -11.25
CA ILE A 46 -4.23 7.67 -12.06
C ILE A 46 -5.04 8.84 -11.49
N GLU A 47 -5.22 8.90 -10.17
CA GLU A 47 -5.93 10.00 -9.50
C GLU A 47 -5.24 11.35 -9.72
N ALA A 48 -3.91 11.39 -9.61
CA ALA A 48 -3.12 12.60 -9.86
C ALA A 48 -3.18 13.05 -11.33
N GLU A 49 -3.07 12.10 -12.28
CA GLU A 49 -3.19 12.39 -13.70
C GLU A 49 -4.58 12.93 -14.05
N GLN A 50 -5.63 12.38 -13.45
CA GLN A 50 -7.00 12.87 -13.64
C GLN A 50 -7.17 14.27 -13.06
N THR A 51 -6.66 14.52 -11.85
CA THR A 51 -6.66 15.83 -11.20
C THR A 51 -5.95 16.88 -12.06
N PHE A 52 -4.83 16.50 -12.69
CA PHE A 52 -4.11 17.33 -13.64
C PHE A 52 -4.94 17.64 -14.89
N ARG A 53 -5.54 16.62 -15.51
CA ARG A 53 -6.42 16.80 -16.69
C ARG A 53 -7.62 17.69 -16.40
N ASP A 54 -8.20 17.56 -15.20
CA ASP A 54 -9.37 18.33 -14.79
C ASP A 54 -9.02 19.78 -14.38
N GLY A 55 -7.74 20.16 -14.43
CA GLY A 55 -7.28 21.50 -14.09
C GLY A 55 -7.31 21.80 -12.58
N ASN A 56 -7.56 20.77 -11.75
CA ASN A 56 -7.60 20.87 -10.30
C ASN A 56 -6.17 20.87 -9.70
N VAL A 57 -5.29 21.68 -10.28
CA VAL A 57 -3.89 21.78 -9.93
C VAL A 57 -3.55 23.17 -9.43
N LYS A 58 -2.65 23.25 -8.46
CA LYS A 58 -2.08 24.52 -8.03
C LYS A 58 -0.86 24.82 -8.90
N SER A 59 -0.92 25.93 -9.64
CA SER A 59 0.20 26.47 -10.40
C SER A 59 0.64 27.77 -9.76
N GLY A 60 1.95 27.99 -9.60
CA GLY A 60 2.49 29.19 -8.99
C GLY A 60 3.99 29.29 -9.17
N THR A 61 4.55 30.34 -8.61
CA THR A 61 5.99 30.61 -8.53
C THR A 61 6.64 29.78 -7.42
N LEU A 62 7.98 29.82 -7.36
CA LEU A 62 8.73 29.22 -6.26
C LEU A 62 8.32 29.83 -4.90
N ASP A 63 8.02 31.13 -4.88
CA ASP A 63 7.58 31.84 -3.67
C ASP A 63 6.20 31.34 -3.21
N ASP A 64 5.28 31.09 -4.14
CA ASP A 64 3.96 30.51 -3.83
C ASP A 64 4.09 29.11 -3.22
N LEU A 65 5.01 28.29 -3.74
CA LEU A 65 5.32 26.97 -3.16
C LEU A 65 5.96 27.09 -1.77
N TRP A 66 6.85 28.07 -1.58
CA TRP A 66 7.54 28.27 -0.31
C TRP A 66 6.57 28.70 0.79
N ASN A 67 5.58 29.54 0.47
CA ASN A 67 4.53 29.93 1.41
C ASN A 67 3.66 28.72 1.80
N ASP A 68 3.22 27.90 0.83
CA ASP A 68 2.40 26.71 1.08
C ASP A 68 3.04 25.66 1.98
N LEU A 69 4.37 25.52 1.93
CA LEU A 69 5.09 24.51 2.71
C LEU A 69 5.43 24.95 4.14
N ASN A 70 5.36 26.27 4.43
CA ASN A 70 5.77 26.86 5.70
C ASN A 70 4.61 27.49 6.49
N ASP A 71 3.38 27.36 6.01
CA ASP A 71 2.13 27.64 6.75
C ASP A 71 1.71 26.44 7.63
#